data_AF-A0AAY5KL44-F1
#
_entry.id   AF-A0AAY5KL44-F1
#
_cell.length_a   1.000
_cell.length_b   1.000
_cell.length_c   1.000
_cell.angle_alpha   90.00
_cell.angle_beta   90.00
_cell.angle_gamma   90.00
#
_symmetry.space_group_name_H-M   'P 1'
#
loop_
_entity.id
_entity.type
_entity.pdbx_description
1 polymer ?
#
loop_
_entity_poly.entity_id
_entity_poly.type
_entity_poly.pdbx_seq_one_letter_code
_entity_poly.pdbx_strand_id
1 'polypeptide(L)'
;MPVQAPQWTEFLLCPICTQTFEETVRRPISLGCGHTVCKMCLNKLHRKACPFDQTPLTTDIEQLPVNTALLQLVGGQVPKIQGVGLSSTAQSMLSRPMQRKLVTLVHCQLVEEEGRVRAMRAARSLGERTVTELILQHQNPQQLSSNLWAAVRARGCQFLGPAMQEEALKLVLLALEDGSALSRKVLVLFVVQRLEPRFPQASKTSIGHVVQLLYRASCFKVTKRDEDSSLMQLKEEFRTYEALRREHDSQIVQIAMEGGLRIAPDQWSSLLYGDQSHKSHMQSIIDKLQTPASFAQSVQELTIALQRTGDPANLNRLRPHLELLANIDPSPDAPPPTWEQLEKGLVAVKTVVHGLVDFIQNHSKKGADPQQPPQHSKYKTYMCRDMKQKGGCPRGASCTFAHSQEELEK
;
A
#
# COMPACT_ATOMS: atom_id res chain seq x y z
N MET A 1 -32.35 10.19 -11.45
CA MET A 1 -30.98 10.67 -11.14
C MET A 1 -30.20 9.49 -10.57
N PRO A 2 -28.94 9.25 -10.97
CA PRO A 2 -28.12 8.25 -10.30
C PRO A 2 -27.95 8.67 -8.84
N VAL A 3 -28.37 7.80 -7.92
CA VAL A 3 -28.19 8.03 -6.48
C VAL A 3 -26.69 7.93 -6.20
N GLN A 4 -26.13 8.91 -5.50
CA GLN A 4 -24.71 8.91 -5.13
C GLN A 4 -24.38 7.61 -4.37
N ALA A 5 -23.26 6.97 -4.74
CA ALA A 5 -22.82 5.75 -4.05
C ALA A 5 -22.58 6.04 -2.56
N PRO A 6 -23.02 5.16 -1.65
CA PRO A 6 -22.88 5.39 -0.21
C PRO A 6 -21.42 5.49 0.22
N GLN A 7 -21.15 6.40 1.17
CA GLN A 7 -19.83 6.48 1.80
C GLN A 7 -19.64 5.28 2.73
N TRP A 8 -18.49 4.59 2.62
CA TRP A 8 -18.19 3.42 3.46
C TRP A 8 -18.16 3.74 4.96
N THR A 9 -18.02 5.01 5.35
CA THR A 9 -18.03 5.48 6.74
C THR A 9 -19.43 5.55 7.35
N GLU A 10 -20.47 5.57 6.52
CA GLU A 10 -21.88 5.69 6.94
C GLU A 10 -22.62 4.35 6.82
N PHE A 11 -21.90 3.24 7.00
CA PHE A 11 -22.37 1.87 6.79
C PHE A 11 -23.50 1.42 7.75
N LEU A 12 -23.82 2.21 8.78
CA LEU A 12 -24.95 1.99 9.70
C LEU A 12 -26.23 2.71 9.28
N LEU A 13 -26.19 3.51 8.22
CA LEU A 13 -27.32 4.26 7.69
C LEU A 13 -27.84 3.60 6.41
N CYS A 14 -29.16 3.65 6.21
CA CYS A 14 -29.72 3.31 4.92
C CYS A 14 -29.41 4.41 3.90
N PRO A 15 -28.82 4.08 2.74
CA PRO A 15 -28.41 5.09 1.76
C PRO A 15 -29.57 5.77 1.00
N ILE A 16 -30.81 5.30 1.19
CA ILE A 16 -32.00 5.86 0.56
C ILE A 16 -32.74 6.82 1.48
N CYS A 17 -33.06 6.38 2.71
CA CYS A 17 -33.79 7.22 3.67
C CYS A 17 -32.87 7.97 4.64
N THR A 18 -31.56 7.74 4.56
CA THR A 18 -30.51 8.33 5.41
C THR A 18 -30.73 8.14 6.92
N GLN A 19 -31.58 7.18 7.30
CA GLN A 19 -31.86 6.83 8.68
C GLN A 19 -31.02 5.63 9.11
N THR A 20 -30.68 5.58 10.39
CA THR A 20 -30.02 4.44 11.02
C THR A 20 -30.88 3.19 10.90
N PHE A 21 -30.22 2.05 10.64
CA PHE A 21 -30.86 0.75 10.65
C PHE A 21 -31.44 0.41 12.01
N GLU A 22 -32.49 -0.42 12.06
CA GLU A 22 -33.09 -0.88 13.33
C GLU A 22 -33.76 -2.25 13.15
N GLU A 23 -34.12 -2.90 14.25
CA GLU A 23 -34.61 -4.29 14.23
C GLU A 23 -36.03 -4.44 13.68
N THR A 24 -36.85 -3.39 13.73
CA THR A 24 -38.29 -3.45 13.46
C THR A 24 -38.63 -3.05 12.02
N VAL A 25 -38.47 -1.75 11.68
CA VAL A 25 -38.94 -1.20 10.39
C VAL A 25 -37.78 -1.03 9.41
N ARG A 26 -36.69 -0.37 9.83
CA ARG A 26 -35.51 -0.12 9.01
C ARG A 26 -34.48 -1.27 9.09
N ARG A 27 -34.94 -2.51 8.86
CA ARG A 27 -34.10 -3.71 8.92
C ARG A 27 -33.05 -3.71 7.80
N PRO A 28 -31.75 -3.83 8.08
CA PRO A 28 -30.70 -3.81 7.05
C PRO A 28 -30.73 -5.09 6.21
N ILE A 29 -30.93 -4.97 4.90
CA ILE A 29 -30.88 -6.09 3.96
C ILE A 29 -29.69 -5.88 3.02
N SER A 30 -28.71 -6.78 3.06
CA SER A 30 -27.62 -6.82 2.09
C SER A 30 -28.11 -7.42 0.78
N LEU A 31 -27.67 -6.86 -0.34
CA LEU A 31 -27.94 -7.34 -1.68
C LEU A 31 -26.70 -8.03 -2.26
N GLY A 32 -26.86 -8.93 -3.22
CA GLY A 32 -25.77 -9.64 -3.88
C GLY A 32 -24.68 -8.70 -4.42
N CYS A 33 -25.06 -7.52 -4.91
CA CYS A 33 -24.16 -6.49 -5.42
C CYS A 33 -23.23 -5.86 -4.35
N GLY A 34 -23.48 -6.09 -3.06
CA GLY A 34 -22.70 -5.54 -1.94
C GLY A 34 -23.25 -4.24 -1.37
N HIS A 35 -24.42 -3.78 -1.82
CA HIS A 35 -25.14 -2.66 -1.21
C HIS A 35 -26.08 -3.17 -0.12
N THR A 36 -26.25 -2.40 0.96
CA THR A 36 -27.24 -2.68 2.00
C THR A 36 -28.28 -1.56 2.07
N VAL A 37 -29.55 -1.95 2.01
CA VAL A 37 -30.69 -1.03 2.02
C VAL A 37 -31.69 -1.51 3.07
N CYS A 38 -32.43 -0.60 3.71
CA CYS A 38 -33.41 -1.01 4.69
C CYS A 38 -34.63 -1.67 4.01
N LYS A 39 -35.24 -2.68 4.65
CA LYS A 39 -36.39 -3.42 4.13
C LYS A 39 -37.54 -2.50 3.73
N MET A 40 -37.85 -1.48 4.54
CA MET A 40 -38.86 -0.48 4.22
C MET A 40 -38.60 0.23 2.88
N CYS A 41 -37.36 0.61 2.59
CA CYS A 41 -37.03 1.28 1.33
C CYS A 41 -37.02 0.30 0.15
N LEU A 42 -36.56 -0.94 0.35
CA LEU A 42 -36.59 -1.98 -0.69
C LEU A 42 -38.03 -2.26 -1.15
N ASN A 43 -38.98 -2.38 -0.21
CA ASN A 43 -40.39 -2.62 -0.53
C ASN A 43 -41.08 -1.45 -1.26
N LYS A 44 -40.48 -0.24 -1.24
CA LYS A 44 -40.97 0.93 -1.98
C LYS A 44 -40.33 1.07 -3.37
N LEU A 45 -39.42 0.18 -3.76
CA LEU A 45 -38.81 0.21 -5.09
C LEU A 45 -39.79 -0.29 -6.14
N HIS A 46 -40.02 0.51 -7.19
CA HIS A 46 -40.84 0.12 -8.33
C HIS A 46 -40.18 -0.95 -9.22
N ARG A 47 -38.85 -1.04 -9.21
CA ARG A 47 -38.07 -2.01 -9.99
C ARG A 47 -37.36 -2.98 -9.06
N LYS A 48 -37.38 -4.27 -9.42
CA LYS A 48 -36.60 -5.33 -8.74
C LYS A 48 -35.13 -5.27 -9.12
N ALA A 49 -34.48 -4.14 -8.85
CA ALA A 49 -33.07 -3.93 -9.11
C ALA A 49 -32.48 -3.03 -8.01
N CYS A 50 -31.18 -3.17 -7.78
CA CYS A 50 -30.44 -2.29 -6.90
C CYS A 50 -30.54 -0.83 -7.39
N PRO A 51 -30.87 0.15 -6.53
CA PRO A 51 -31.05 1.53 -6.94
C PRO A 51 -29.73 2.27 -7.25
N PHE A 52 -28.58 1.66 -6.96
CA PHE A 52 -27.25 2.27 -7.13
C PHE A 52 -26.56 1.79 -8.40
N ASP A 53 -26.52 0.48 -8.63
CA ASP A 53 -25.80 -0.15 -9.74
C ASP A 53 -26.73 -0.88 -10.74
N GLN A 54 -28.04 -0.88 -10.48
CA GLN A 54 -29.06 -1.50 -11.32
C GLN A 54 -28.94 -3.03 -11.46
N THR A 55 -28.15 -3.68 -10.61
CA THR A 55 -28.06 -5.14 -10.55
C THR A 55 -29.45 -5.73 -10.27
N PRO A 56 -29.96 -6.66 -11.09
CA PRO A 56 -31.26 -7.30 -10.86
C PRO A 56 -31.29 -8.03 -9.51
N LEU A 57 -32.42 -7.93 -8.80
CA LEU A 57 -32.66 -8.72 -7.59
C LEU A 57 -33.18 -10.10 -8.02
N THR A 58 -32.34 -11.12 -7.88
CA THR A 58 -32.69 -12.51 -8.24
C THR A 58 -33.56 -13.18 -7.18
N THR A 59 -33.41 -12.78 -5.91
CA THR A 59 -34.13 -13.34 -4.76
C THR A 59 -35.24 -12.39 -4.32
N ASP A 60 -36.37 -12.94 -3.86
CA ASP A 60 -37.44 -12.12 -3.26
C ASP A 60 -36.93 -11.44 -1.97
N ILE A 61 -37.29 -10.17 -1.76
CA ILE A 61 -36.91 -9.37 -0.59
C ILE A 61 -37.35 -10.06 0.70
N GLU A 62 -38.49 -10.76 0.69
CA GLU A 62 -38.98 -11.48 1.86
C GLU A 62 -38.12 -12.71 2.23
N GLN A 63 -37.35 -13.24 1.27
CA GLN A 63 -36.44 -14.37 1.50
C GLN A 63 -35.02 -13.92 1.87
N LEU A 64 -34.70 -12.63 1.69
CA LEU A 64 -33.38 -12.10 2.03
C LEU A 64 -33.23 -11.92 3.56
N PRO A 65 -32.18 -12.49 4.18
CA PRO A 65 -31.97 -12.36 5.61
C PRO A 65 -31.52 -10.94 5.98
N VAL A 66 -31.85 -10.57 7.21
CA VAL A 66 -31.39 -9.31 7.82
C VAL A 66 -29.95 -9.42 8.24
N ASN A 67 -29.17 -8.37 7.98
CA ASN A 67 -27.79 -8.25 8.40
C ASN A 67 -27.70 -7.96 9.91
N THR A 68 -27.66 -9.03 10.70
CA THR A 68 -27.55 -8.95 12.16
C THR A 68 -26.21 -8.36 12.63
N ALA A 69 -25.14 -8.50 11.84
CA ALA A 69 -23.85 -7.88 12.17
C ALA A 69 -23.94 -6.35 12.19
N LEU A 70 -24.67 -5.73 11.26
CA LEU A 70 -24.93 -4.29 11.30
C LEU A 70 -25.84 -3.90 12.48
N LEU A 71 -26.86 -4.70 12.78
CA LEU A 71 -27.76 -4.42 13.91
C LEU A 71 -27.04 -4.47 15.26
N GLN A 72 -26.09 -5.39 15.44
CA GLN A 72 -25.25 -5.47 16.64
C GLN A 72 -24.42 -4.18 16.86
N LEU A 73 -24.04 -3.51 15.77
CA LEU A 73 -23.29 -2.25 15.83
C LEU A 73 -24.19 -1.04 16.11
N VAL A 74 -25.45 -1.07 15.66
CA VAL A 74 -26.43 -0.01 15.98
C VAL A 74 -26.94 -0.14 17.42
N GLY A 75 -27.29 -1.35 17.84
CA GLY A 75 -27.87 -1.62 19.16
C GLY A 75 -26.85 -1.82 20.28
N GLY A 76 -25.56 -1.62 20.01
CA GLY A 76 -24.44 -2.07 20.85
C GLY A 76 -24.41 -1.53 22.28
N GLN A 77 -25.13 -2.20 23.19
CA GLN A 77 -24.43 -2.83 24.30
C GLN A 77 -23.53 -3.91 23.70
N VAL A 78 -22.27 -3.56 23.44
CA VAL A 78 -21.22 -4.56 23.20
C VAL A 78 -21.27 -5.52 24.40
N PRO A 79 -21.36 -6.85 24.21
CA PRO A 79 -21.21 -7.78 25.34
C PRO A 79 -19.89 -7.42 26.03
N LYS A 80 -19.98 -6.92 27.26
CA LYS A 80 -18.81 -6.73 28.10
C LYS A 80 -18.21 -8.12 28.30
N ILE A 81 -17.21 -8.46 27.50
CA ILE A 81 -16.21 -9.42 27.94
C ILE A 81 -15.66 -8.81 29.22
N GLN A 82 -15.95 -9.46 30.35
CA GLN A 82 -15.59 -8.96 31.67
C GLN A 82 -14.08 -8.72 31.72
N GLY A 83 -13.71 -7.48 31.99
CA GLY A 83 -12.37 -7.06 32.38
C GLY A 83 -11.52 -6.46 31.28
N VAL A 84 -11.75 -5.18 30.92
CA VAL A 84 -10.73 -4.12 30.83
C VAL A 84 -11.45 -2.78 30.98
N GLY A 85 -10.90 -1.89 31.82
CA GLY A 85 -11.47 -0.57 32.13
C GLY A 85 -11.63 0.34 30.91
N LEU A 86 -12.73 1.09 30.90
CA LEU A 86 -13.05 2.09 29.88
C LEU A 86 -12.22 3.36 30.10
N SER A 87 -11.25 3.62 29.21
CA SER A 87 -10.69 4.96 29.03
C SER A 87 -11.30 5.60 27.76
N SER A 88 -11.73 6.86 27.89
CA SER A 88 -12.58 7.62 26.96
C SER A 88 -11.84 8.19 25.74
N THR A 89 -10.83 7.49 25.22
CA THR A 89 -10.15 7.83 23.94
C THR A 89 -9.75 6.56 23.19
N ALA A 90 -10.69 5.61 23.02
CA ALA A 90 -10.43 4.39 22.27
C ALA A 90 -10.31 4.68 20.77
N GLN A 91 -9.11 5.07 20.32
CA GLN A 91 -8.75 4.97 18.91
C GLN A 91 -8.96 3.52 18.50
N SER A 92 -9.65 3.30 17.37
CA SER A 92 -9.91 1.95 16.87
C SER A 92 -8.58 1.20 16.68
N MET A 93 -8.51 -0.01 17.22
CA MET A 93 -7.34 -0.90 17.14
C MET A 93 -6.95 -1.23 15.70
N LEU A 94 -7.92 -1.23 14.78
CA LEU A 94 -7.72 -1.54 13.37
C LEU A 94 -7.53 -0.26 12.57
N SER A 95 -6.62 -0.30 11.60
CA SER A 95 -6.41 0.81 10.66
C SER A 95 -7.66 1.09 9.82
N ARG A 96 -7.79 2.32 9.29
CA ARG A 96 -8.87 2.67 8.34
C ARG A 96 -8.94 1.73 7.12
N PRO A 97 -7.82 1.34 6.46
CA PRO A 97 -7.84 0.32 5.41
C PRO A 97 -8.43 -1.02 5.84
N MET A 98 -8.11 -1.49 7.06
CA MET A 98 -8.69 -2.73 7.60
C MET A 98 -10.19 -2.59 7.84
N GLN A 99 -10.63 -1.50 8.47
CA GLN A 99 -12.05 -1.24 8.72
C GLN A 99 -12.86 -1.20 7.42
N ARG A 100 -12.36 -0.50 6.39
CA ARG A 100 -13.04 -0.43 5.08
C ARG A 100 -13.24 -1.81 4.46
N LYS A 101 -12.23 -2.68 4.54
CA LYS A 101 -12.32 -4.06 4.04
C LYS A 101 -13.25 -4.93 4.89
N LEU A 102 -13.31 -4.70 6.19
CA LEU A 102 -14.26 -5.38 7.09
C LEU A 102 -15.70 -4.98 6.75
N VAL A 103 -15.96 -3.68 6.57
CA VAL A 103 -17.28 -3.17 6.14
C VAL A 103 -17.68 -3.81 4.81
N THR A 104 -16.74 -3.93 3.86
CA THR A 104 -16.98 -4.63 2.58
C THR A 104 -17.43 -6.08 2.80
N LEU A 105 -16.78 -6.82 3.70
CA LEU A 105 -17.17 -8.20 4.03
C LEU A 105 -18.55 -8.25 4.70
N VAL A 106 -18.84 -7.35 5.64
CA VAL A 106 -20.13 -7.30 6.36
C VAL A 106 -21.31 -7.05 5.42
N HIS A 107 -21.11 -6.32 4.32
CA HIS A 107 -22.16 -6.07 3.33
C HIS A 107 -22.43 -7.24 2.37
N CYS A 108 -21.69 -8.34 2.43
CA CYS A 108 -21.90 -9.48 1.53
C CYS A 108 -23.17 -10.27 1.90
N GLN A 109 -24.03 -10.55 0.92
CA GLN A 109 -25.24 -11.36 1.09
C GLN A 109 -24.97 -12.84 0.83
N LEU A 110 -24.77 -13.65 1.87
CA LEU A 110 -24.26 -15.02 1.74
C LEU A 110 -25.27 -16.03 1.18
N VAL A 111 -26.58 -15.73 1.20
CA VAL A 111 -27.57 -16.61 0.57
C VAL A 111 -27.50 -16.58 -0.96
N GLU A 112 -26.96 -15.50 -1.51
CA GLU A 112 -26.81 -15.32 -2.96
C GLU A 112 -25.41 -15.71 -3.41
N GLU A 113 -25.30 -16.34 -4.59
CA GLU A 113 -24.03 -16.78 -5.16
C GLU A 113 -23.05 -15.62 -5.36
N GLU A 114 -23.54 -14.54 -5.95
CA GLU A 114 -22.83 -13.28 -6.13
C GLU A 114 -22.25 -12.71 -4.82
N GLY A 115 -23.03 -12.79 -3.74
CA GLY A 115 -22.58 -12.33 -2.42
C GLY A 115 -21.52 -13.24 -1.82
N ARG A 116 -21.58 -14.56 -2.05
CA ARG A 116 -20.53 -15.52 -1.64
C ARG A 116 -19.20 -15.27 -2.36
N VAL A 117 -19.24 -15.03 -3.67
CA VAL A 117 -18.03 -14.68 -4.45
C VAL A 117 -17.39 -13.39 -3.92
N ARG A 118 -18.19 -12.35 -3.68
CA ARG A 118 -17.72 -11.09 -3.07
C ARG A 118 -17.14 -11.30 -1.67
N ALA A 119 -17.77 -12.15 -0.85
CA ALA A 119 -17.28 -12.48 0.48
C ALA A 119 -15.89 -13.13 0.45
N MET A 120 -15.65 -14.07 -0.48
CA MET A 120 -14.33 -14.71 -0.63
C MET A 120 -13.25 -13.72 -1.07
N ARG A 121 -13.56 -12.83 -2.02
CA ARG A 121 -12.64 -11.75 -2.43
C ARG A 121 -12.35 -10.79 -1.26
N ALA A 122 -13.37 -10.43 -0.48
CA ALA A 122 -13.21 -9.59 0.70
C ALA A 122 -12.36 -10.28 1.79
N ALA A 123 -12.57 -11.58 2.02
CA ALA A 123 -11.78 -12.38 2.95
C ALA A 123 -10.30 -12.46 2.55
N ARG A 124 -10.00 -12.73 1.27
CA ARG A 124 -8.64 -12.67 0.72
C ARG A 124 -8.01 -11.30 0.95
N SER A 125 -8.76 -10.25 0.62
CA SER A 125 -8.27 -8.86 0.73
C SER A 125 -7.98 -8.43 2.16
N LEU A 126 -8.77 -8.92 3.12
CA LEU A 126 -8.52 -8.75 4.56
C LEU A 126 -7.25 -9.48 4.99
N GLY A 127 -7.08 -10.75 4.61
CA GLY A 127 -5.88 -11.51 4.93
C GLY A 127 -4.61 -10.87 4.40
N GLU A 128 -4.61 -10.42 3.14
CA GLU A 128 -3.49 -9.72 2.51
C GLU A 128 -3.14 -8.41 3.24
N ARG A 129 -4.17 -7.66 3.64
CA ARG A 129 -3.98 -6.44 4.42
C ARG A 129 -3.45 -6.75 5.82
N THR A 130 -3.92 -7.80 6.48
CA THR A 130 -3.42 -8.22 7.79
C THR A 130 -1.94 -8.56 7.73
N VAL A 131 -1.49 -9.32 6.74
CA VAL A 131 -0.05 -9.62 6.55
C VAL A 131 0.76 -8.34 6.39
N THR A 132 0.28 -7.40 5.58
CA THR A 132 0.94 -6.11 5.41
C THR A 132 1.08 -5.37 6.74
N GLU A 133 0.05 -5.36 7.59
CA GLU A 133 0.12 -4.70 8.90
C GLU A 133 1.08 -5.40 9.85
N LEU A 134 1.10 -6.74 9.87
CA LEU A 134 2.05 -7.50 10.67
C LEU A 134 3.49 -7.22 10.23
N ILE A 135 3.80 -7.23 8.93
CA ILE A 135 5.14 -6.90 8.42
C ILE A 135 5.55 -5.48 8.87
N LEU A 136 4.65 -4.50 8.75
CA LEU A 136 4.92 -3.13 9.17
C LEU A 136 5.22 -3.00 10.66
N GLN A 137 4.64 -3.85 11.53
CA GLN A 137 4.98 -3.87 12.96
C GLN A 137 6.38 -4.42 13.23
N HIS A 138 6.89 -5.30 12.37
CA HIS A 138 8.22 -5.89 12.48
C HIS A 138 9.30 -5.06 11.77
N GLN A 139 8.90 -4.07 10.95
CA GLN A 139 9.81 -3.18 10.24
C GLN A 139 10.23 -2.01 11.12
N ASN A 140 11.54 -1.76 11.22
CA ASN A 140 12.08 -0.59 11.92
C ASN A 140 11.99 0.66 11.01
N PRO A 141 11.16 1.68 11.33
CA PRO A 141 11.00 2.84 10.47
C PRO A 141 12.24 3.73 10.41
N GLN A 142 13.04 3.82 11.48
CA GLN A 142 14.27 4.61 11.52
C GLN A 142 15.35 4.05 10.58
N GLN A 143 15.38 2.72 10.37
CA GLN A 143 16.36 2.06 9.52
C GLN A 143 15.87 1.79 8.09
N LEU A 144 14.62 2.13 7.77
CA LEU A 144 13.97 1.77 6.50
C LEU A 144 14.73 2.29 5.28
N SER A 145 15.10 3.57 5.27
CA SER A 145 15.86 4.19 4.17
C SER A 145 17.24 3.54 4.01
N SER A 146 17.95 3.28 5.11
CA SER A 146 19.26 2.63 5.08
C SER A 146 19.17 1.22 4.50
N ASN A 147 18.18 0.43 4.93
CA ASN A 147 17.94 -0.92 4.45
C ASN A 147 17.57 -0.94 2.96
N LEU A 148 16.75 0.01 2.49
CA LEU A 148 16.44 0.16 1.08
C LEU A 148 17.69 0.38 0.25
N TRP A 149 18.51 1.38 0.62
CA TRP A 149 19.69 1.70 -0.16
C TRP A 149 20.78 0.63 -0.08
N ALA A 150 20.86 -0.11 1.05
CA ALA A 150 21.69 -1.29 1.15
C ALA A 150 21.23 -2.39 0.16
N ALA A 151 19.92 -2.65 0.05
CA ALA A 151 19.37 -3.63 -0.88
C ALA A 151 19.60 -3.25 -2.35
N VAL A 152 19.52 -1.94 -2.68
CA VAL A 152 19.83 -1.41 -4.01
C VAL A 152 21.33 -1.60 -4.32
N ARG A 153 22.22 -1.23 -3.40
CA ARG A 153 23.67 -1.39 -3.58
C ARG A 153 24.11 -2.85 -3.69
N ALA A 154 23.49 -3.75 -2.93
CA ALA A 154 23.78 -5.19 -3.00
C ALA A 154 23.51 -5.80 -4.39
N ARG A 155 22.70 -5.13 -5.22
CA ARG A 155 22.42 -5.52 -6.62
C ARG A 155 23.31 -4.78 -7.63
N GLY A 156 24.38 -4.13 -7.19
CA GLY A 156 25.27 -3.32 -8.03
C GLY A 156 24.58 -2.09 -8.62
N CYS A 157 23.49 -1.63 -7.99
CA CYS A 157 22.70 -0.49 -8.42
C CYS A 157 22.90 0.68 -7.47
N GLN A 158 22.55 1.89 -7.92
CA GLN A 158 22.65 3.09 -7.08
C GLN A 158 21.57 4.11 -7.44
N PHE A 159 21.06 4.78 -6.41
CA PHE A 159 20.24 5.98 -6.52
C PHE A 159 21.04 7.16 -5.98
N LEU A 160 21.18 8.22 -6.77
CA LEU A 160 22.08 9.34 -6.48
C LEU A 160 21.42 10.50 -5.72
N GLY A 161 20.16 10.33 -5.34
CA GLY A 161 19.31 11.40 -4.82
C GLY A 161 18.46 12.04 -5.94
N PRO A 162 17.34 12.71 -5.60
CA PRO A 162 16.33 13.11 -6.58
C PRO A 162 16.86 13.92 -7.76
N ALA A 163 17.57 15.02 -7.49
CA ALA A 163 18.04 15.94 -8.53
C ALA A 163 19.13 15.34 -9.42
N MET A 164 20.12 14.66 -8.82
CA MET A 164 21.23 14.08 -9.57
C MET A 164 20.77 12.87 -10.39
N GLN A 165 19.84 12.07 -9.87
CA GLN A 165 19.28 10.93 -10.60
C GLN A 165 18.46 11.39 -11.80
N GLU A 166 17.64 12.43 -11.64
CA GLU A 166 16.87 13.01 -12.74
C GLU A 166 17.77 13.46 -13.89
N GLU A 167 18.84 14.20 -13.58
CA GLU A 167 19.79 14.68 -14.59
C GLU A 167 20.54 13.51 -15.26
N ALA A 168 20.97 12.51 -14.48
CA ALA A 168 21.63 11.33 -15.02
C ALA A 168 20.72 10.56 -16.01
N LEU A 169 19.43 10.40 -15.70
CA LEU A 169 18.47 9.74 -16.59
C LEU A 169 18.21 10.56 -17.86
N LYS A 170 18.11 11.90 -17.77
CA LYS A 170 17.99 12.77 -18.94
C LYS A 170 19.21 12.69 -19.85
N LEU A 171 20.43 12.59 -19.30
CA LEU A 171 21.65 12.40 -20.08
C LEU A 171 21.74 11.02 -20.73
N VAL A 172 21.27 9.96 -20.06
CA VAL A 172 21.14 8.63 -20.69
C VAL A 172 20.16 8.68 -21.86
N LEU A 173 19.03 9.37 -21.68
CA LEU A 173 18.02 9.53 -22.73
C LEU A 173 18.59 10.31 -23.92
N LEU A 174 19.23 11.46 -23.67
CA LEU A 174 19.89 12.25 -24.71
C LEU A 174 20.89 11.44 -25.56
N ALA A 175 21.56 10.46 -24.96
CA ALA A 175 22.53 9.63 -25.66
C ALA A 175 21.91 8.50 -26.50
N LEU A 176 20.65 8.11 -26.24
CA LEU A 176 20.06 6.88 -26.77
C LEU A 176 18.64 7.04 -27.35
N GLU A 177 18.02 8.22 -27.23
CA GLU A 177 16.63 8.48 -27.67
C GLU A 177 16.47 8.41 -29.19
N ASP A 178 17.53 8.69 -29.94
CA ASP A 178 17.58 8.52 -31.40
C ASP A 178 17.73 7.04 -31.83
N GLY A 179 17.89 6.14 -30.87
CA GLY A 179 18.16 4.73 -31.11
C GLY A 179 19.63 4.40 -31.31
N SER A 180 20.55 5.30 -30.96
CA SER A 180 21.97 5.00 -30.89
C SER A 180 22.27 3.76 -30.04
N ALA A 181 23.25 2.96 -30.47
CA ALA A 181 23.70 1.77 -29.77
C ALA A 181 25.11 2.00 -29.21
N LEU A 182 25.21 2.17 -27.90
CA LEU A 182 26.47 2.52 -27.22
C LEU A 182 26.94 1.37 -26.33
N SER A 183 28.26 1.19 -26.21
CA SER A 183 28.79 0.30 -25.18
C SER A 183 28.62 0.93 -23.79
N ARG A 184 28.58 0.10 -22.74
CA ARG A 184 28.47 0.58 -21.35
C ARG A 184 29.54 1.61 -21.01
N LYS A 185 30.80 1.39 -21.44
CA LYS A 185 31.91 2.31 -21.19
C LYS A 185 31.68 3.67 -21.83
N VAL A 186 31.22 3.70 -23.08
CA VAL A 186 30.97 4.95 -23.83
C VAL A 186 29.81 5.72 -23.21
N LEU A 187 28.69 5.04 -22.90
CA LEU A 187 27.53 5.67 -22.26
C LEU A 187 27.88 6.27 -20.90
N VAL A 188 28.59 5.53 -20.05
CA VAL A 188 29.01 6.02 -18.73
C VAL A 188 29.91 7.25 -18.86
N LEU A 189 30.87 7.25 -19.79
CA LEU A 189 31.72 8.42 -20.02
C LEU A 189 30.94 9.63 -20.51
N PHE A 190 29.99 9.43 -21.44
CA PHE A 190 29.12 10.49 -21.94
C PHE A 190 28.36 11.20 -20.81
N VAL A 191 27.78 10.42 -19.90
CA VAL A 191 26.99 10.94 -18.77
C VAL A 191 27.88 11.61 -17.73
N VAL A 192 29.00 10.99 -17.33
CA VAL A 192 29.90 11.56 -16.31
C VAL A 192 30.44 12.93 -16.73
N GLN A 193 30.94 13.05 -17.98
CA GLN A 193 31.51 14.30 -18.48
C GLN A 193 30.53 15.47 -18.48
N ARG A 194 29.23 15.20 -18.63
CA ARG A 194 28.18 16.22 -18.62
C ARG A 194 27.58 16.47 -17.24
N LEU A 195 27.63 15.48 -16.34
CA LEU A 195 27.04 15.57 -15.01
C LEU A 195 28.01 16.16 -13.97
N GLU A 196 29.29 15.83 -14.05
CA GLU A 196 30.34 16.21 -13.08
C GLU A 196 30.45 17.73 -12.84
N PRO A 197 30.33 18.62 -13.85
CA PRO A 197 30.39 20.07 -13.63
C PRO A 197 29.32 20.61 -12.67
N ARG A 198 28.15 19.96 -12.62
CA ARG A 198 27.04 20.35 -11.73
C ARG A 198 26.99 19.51 -10.46
N PHE A 199 27.49 18.28 -10.51
CA PHE A 199 27.51 17.33 -9.39
C PHE A 199 28.91 16.71 -9.26
N PRO A 200 29.85 17.35 -8.54
CA PRO A 200 31.25 16.92 -8.45
C PRO A 200 31.46 15.51 -7.89
N GLN A 201 30.46 14.96 -7.17
CA GLN A 201 30.44 13.60 -6.68
C GLN A 201 30.12 12.53 -7.74
N ALA A 202 29.82 12.94 -8.98
CA ALA A 202 29.61 12.01 -10.10
C ALA A 202 30.91 11.25 -10.42
N SER A 203 30.82 9.93 -10.56
CA SER A 203 31.97 9.12 -10.95
C SER A 203 31.55 8.04 -11.93
N LYS A 204 32.53 7.48 -12.66
CA LYS A 204 32.30 6.36 -13.58
C LYS A 204 31.62 5.18 -12.88
N THR A 205 32.00 4.94 -11.62
CA THR A 205 31.42 3.86 -10.80
C THR A 205 29.97 4.15 -10.44
N SER A 206 29.66 5.33 -9.91
CA SER A 206 28.30 5.66 -9.48
C SER A 206 27.32 5.72 -10.66
N ILE A 207 27.73 6.29 -11.79
CA ILE A 207 26.94 6.28 -13.03
C ILE A 207 26.84 4.88 -13.64
N GLY A 208 27.90 4.08 -13.56
CA GLY A 208 27.88 2.68 -13.95
C GLY A 208 26.80 1.88 -13.20
N HIS A 209 26.57 2.18 -11.91
CA HIS A 209 25.50 1.58 -11.11
C HIS A 209 24.10 2.11 -11.45
N VAL A 210 23.96 3.36 -11.90
CA VAL A 210 22.69 3.87 -12.44
C VAL A 210 22.32 3.15 -13.74
N VAL A 211 23.30 2.99 -14.64
CA VAL A 211 23.10 2.21 -15.88
C VAL A 211 22.79 0.74 -15.56
N GLN A 212 23.39 0.19 -14.50
CA GLN A 212 23.06 -1.17 -14.04
C GLN A 212 21.60 -1.29 -13.60
N LEU A 213 21.06 -0.27 -12.95
CA LEU A 213 19.65 -0.25 -12.52
C LEU A 213 18.71 -0.29 -13.72
N LEU A 214 18.97 0.53 -14.76
CA LEU A 214 18.21 0.50 -16.01
C LEU A 214 18.36 -0.82 -16.77
N TYR A 215 19.53 -1.44 -16.69
CA TYR A 215 19.75 -2.78 -17.26
C TYR A 215 18.90 -3.84 -16.54
N ARG A 216 18.85 -3.82 -15.21
CA ARG A 216 17.99 -4.74 -14.44
C ARG A 216 16.51 -4.50 -14.74
N ALA A 217 16.12 -3.24 -14.89
CA ALA A 217 14.79 -2.80 -15.31
C ALA A 217 14.45 -3.20 -16.76
N SER A 218 15.35 -3.90 -17.46
CA SER A 218 15.14 -4.38 -18.82
C SER A 218 14.86 -3.25 -19.84
N CYS A 219 15.41 -2.06 -19.60
CA CYS A 219 15.24 -0.89 -20.48
C CYS A 219 16.01 -1.00 -21.81
N PHE A 220 17.00 -1.89 -21.88
CA PHE A 220 17.90 -1.99 -23.02
C PHE A 220 17.64 -3.23 -23.87
N LYS A 221 17.75 -3.05 -25.19
CA LYS A 221 18.06 -4.11 -26.15
C LYS A 221 19.58 -4.25 -26.20
N VAL A 222 20.08 -5.45 -25.88
CA VAL A 222 21.52 -5.71 -25.78
C VAL A 222 21.97 -6.54 -26.97
N THR A 223 22.92 -6.02 -27.74
CA THR A 223 23.50 -6.72 -28.90
C THR A 223 24.91 -7.17 -28.57
N LYS A 224 25.13 -8.48 -28.54
CA LYS A 224 26.45 -9.08 -28.36
C LYS A 224 27.24 -8.96 -29.67
N ARG A 225 28.54 -8.72 -29.56
CA ARG A 225 29.49 -8.67 -30.69
C ARG A 225 30.62 -9.63 -30.37
N ASP A 226 31.08 -10.38 -31.35
CA ASP A 226 32.20 -11.30 -31.15
C ASP A 226 33.48 -10.51 -30.89
N GLU A 227 34.20 -10.90 -29.83
CA GLU A 227 35.45 -10.28 -29.38
C GLU A 227 35.42 -8.76 -29.04
N ASP A 228 34.23 -8.14 -28.95
CA ASP A 228 34.08 -6.72 -28.59
C ASP A 228 32.97 -6.49 -27.53
N SER A 229 32.96 -5.30 -26.92
CA SER A 229 31.97 -4.89 -25.93
C SER A 229 30.55 -4.93 -26.50
N SER A 230 29.61 -5.49 -25.71
CA SER A 230 28.19 -5.47 -26.06
C SER A 230 27.66 -4.04 -26.18
N LEU A 231 26.75 -3.84 -27.13
CA LEU A 231 26.08 -2.56 -27.35
C LEU A 231 24.71 -2.57 -26.68
N MET A 232 24.32 -1.42 -26.15
CA MET A 232 23.08 -1.18 -25.45
C MET A 232 22.31 -0.09 -26.21
N GLN A 233 21.07 -0.41 -26.58
CA GLN A 233 20.14 0.52 -27.21
C GLN A 233 18.90 0.61 -26.34
N LEU A 234 18.36 1.81 -26.16
CA LEU A 234 17.11 1.98 -25.42
C LEU A 234 15.93 1.43 -26.25
N LYS A 235 15.10 0.58 -25.65
CA LYS A 235 13.86 0.12 -26.30
C LYS A 235 12.94 1.30 -26.59
N GLU A 236 12.16 1.20 -27.65
CA GLU A 236 11.36 2.33 -28.18
C GLU A 236 10.40 2.91 -27.14
N GLU A 237 9.75 2.04 -26.37
CA GLU A 237 8.82 2.40 -25.31
C GLU A 237 9.45 3.21 -24.16
N PHE A 238 10.78 3.18 -24.02
CA PHE A 238 11.51 3.90 -22.97
C PHE A 238 12.24 5.16 -23.47
N ARG A 239 12.04 5.58 -24.73
CA ARG A 239 12.67 6.79 -25.32
C ARG A 239 11.96 8.09 -24.94
N THR A 240 11.28 8.11 -23.80
CA THR A 240 10.75 9.33 -23.19
C THR A 240 11.15 9.35 -21.72
N TYR A 241 11.38 10.54 -21.16
CA TYR A 241 11.78 10.66 -19.76
C TYR A 241 10.75 10.02 -18.81
N GLU A 242 9.46 10.26 -19.06
CA GLU A 242 8.36 9.71 -18.25
C GLU A 242 8.37 8.18 -18.22
N ALA A 243 8.49 7.53 -19.38
CA ALA A 243 8.50 6.07 -19.45
C ALA A 243 9.77 5.48 -18.82
N LEU A 244 10.95 6.05 -19.13
CA LEU A 244 12.22 5.60 -18.56
C LEU A 244 12.25 5.76 -17.04
N ARG A 245 11.78 6.91 -16.55
CA ARG A 245 11.72 7.22 -15.11
C ARG A 245 10.77 6.30 -14.38
N ARG A 246 9.61 6.01 -14.98
CA ARG A 246 8.64 5.08 -14.42
C ARG A 246 9.20 3.66 -14.29
N GLU A 247 9.91 3.18 -15.30
CA GLU A 247 10.53 1.85 -15.26
C GLU A 247 11.69 1.80 -14.25
N HIS A 248 12.49 2.86 -14.19
CA HIS A 248 13.51 3.05 -13.16
C HIS A 248 12.91 2.96 -11.73
N ASP A 249 11.85 3.71 -11.46
CA ASP A 249 11.21 3.71 -10.14
C ASP A 249 10.58 2.36 -9.81
N SER A 250 9.90 1.74 -10.79
CA SER A 250 9.36 0.38 -10.70
C SER A 250 10.42 -0.62 -10.27
N GLN A 251 11.61 -0.56 -10.87
CA GLN A 251 12.71 -1.44 -10.50
C GLN A 251 13.20 -1.23 -9.06
N ILE A 252 13.24 0.02 -8.56
CA ILE A 252 13.60 0.27 -7.15
C ILE A 252 12.52 -0.28 -6.20
N VAL A 253 11.24 -0.12 -6.54
CA VAL A 253 10.12 -0.68 -5.76
C VAL A 253 10.22 -2.20 -5.72
N GLN A 254 10.50 -2.87 -6.85
CA GLN A 254 10.72 -4.32 -6.89
C GLN A 254 11.88 -4.75 -5.99
N ILE A 255 13.01 -4.03 -6.02
CA ILE A 255 14.15 -4.32 -5.13
C ILE A 255 13.76 -4.23 -3.66
N ALA A 256 12.93 -3.25 -3.29
CA ALA A 256 12.42 -3.13 -1.93
C ALA A 256 11.49 -4.28 -1.56
N MET A 257 10.58 -4.69 -2.46
CA MET A 257 9.69 -5.83 -2.26
C MET A 257 10.48 -7.14 -2.08
N GLU A 258 11.47 -7.41 -2.94
CA GLU A 258 12.39 -8.55 -2.79
C GLU A 258 13.20 -8.50 -1.48
N GLY A 259 13.48 -7.29 -0.98
CA GLY A 259 14.12 -7.07 0.31
C GLY A 259 13.18 -7.19 1.52
N GLY A 260 11.90 -7.54 1.30
CA GLY A 260 10.88 -7.61 2.36
C GLY A 260 10.53 -6.25 2.97
N LEU A 261 10.77 -5.15 2.25
CA LEU A 261 10.47 -3.80 2.70
C LEU A 261 9.09 -3.37 2.19
N ARG A 262 8.24 -2.89 3.09
CA ARG A 262 6.95 -2.29 2.77
C ARG A 262 7.04 -0.78 3.02
N ILE A 263 6.97 -0.01 1.93
CA ILE A 263 7.13 1.45 1.93
C ILE A 263 5.88 2.08 1.33
N ALA A 264 5.31 3.07 2.01
CA ALA A 264 4.09 3.74 1.57
C ALA A 264 4.35 4.71 0.40
N PRO A 265 3.34 5.01 -0.46
CA PRO A 265 3.53 5.87 -1.64
C PRO A 265 4.04 7.28 -1.33
N ASP A 266 3.66 7.84 -0.19
CA ASP A 266 4.13 9.14 0.30
C ASP A 266 5.60 9.11 0.73
N GLN A 267 6.03 8.02 1.37
CA GLN A 267 7.43 7.78 1.67
C GLN A 267 8.25 7.58 0.38
N TRP A 268 7.72 6.84 -0.60
CA TRP A 268 8.35 6.68 -1.91
C TRP A 268 8.53 8.01 -2.65
N SER A 269 7.50 8.85 -2.68
CA SER A 269 7.58 10.21 -3.23
C SER A 269 8.70 11.00 -2.56
N SER A 270 8.80 10.91 -1.22
CA SER A 270 9.87 11.59 -0.49
C SER A 270 11.26 11.01 -0.81
N LEU A 271 11.39 9.70 -0.95
CA LEU A 271 12.67 9.02 -1.20
C LEU A 271 13.20 9.26 -2.61
N LEU A 272 12.34 9.17 -3.63
CA LEU A 272 12.74 9.23 -5.03
C LEU A 272 12.66 10.63 -5.64
N TYR A 273 11.82 11.51 -5.09
CA TYR A 273 11.55 12.84 -5.64
C TYR A 273 11.83 13.97 -4.65
N GLY A 274 11.98 13.68 -3.35
CA GLY A 274 12.18 14.71 -2.33
C GLY A 274 10.93 15.56 -2.05
N ASP A 275 9.75 15.09 -2.50
CA ASP A 275 8.50 15.82 -2.40
C ASP A 275 7.31 14.91 -2.06
N GLN A 276 6.10 15.45 -2.16
CA GLN A 276 4.84 14.74 -1.93
C GLN A 276 3.93 14.77 -3.17
N SER A 277 4.42 15.24 -4.31
CA SER A 277 3.62 15.43 -5.53
C SER A 277 3.47 14.13 -6.34
N HIS A 278 4.40 13.18 -6.18
CA HIS A 278 4.45 11.92 -6.92
C HIS A 278 3.74 10.74 -6.22
N LYS A 279 2.91 11.00 -5.19
CA LYS A 279 2.18 9.95 -4.44
C LYS A 279 1.35 9.04 -5.32
N SER A 280 0.55 9.62 -6.20
CA SER A 280 -0.35 8.89 -7.12
C SER A 280 0.44 8.08 -8.14
N HIS A 281 1.54 8.63 -8.64
CA HIS A 281 2.48 7.93 -9.53
C HIS A 281 3.06 6.68 -8.84
N MET A 282 3.58 6.83 -7.62
CA MET A 282 4.13 5.71 -6.86
C MET A 282 3.06 4.67 -6.49
N GLN A 283 1.85 5.12 -6.13
CA GLN A 283 0.71 4.23 -5.92
C GLN A 283 0.41 3.42 -7.19
N SER A 284 0.37 4.06 -8.36
CA SER A 284 0.14 3.37 -9.63
C SER A 284 1.21 2.34 -9.94
N ILE A 285 2.48 2.61 -9.64
CA ILE A 285 3.57 1.63 -9.80
C ILE A 285 3.34 0.43 -8.88
N ILE A 286 3.09 0.67 -7.59
CA ILE A 286 2.87 -0.40 -6.60
C ILE A 286 1.69 -1.28 -7.01
N ASP A 287 0.58 -0.68 -7.45
CA ASP A 287 -0.61 -1.41 -7.87
C ASP A 287 -0.35 -2.26 -9.13
N LYS A 288 0.46 -1.77 -10.08
CA LYS A 288 0.85 -2.54 -11.27
C LYS A 288 1.81 -3.69 -10.98
N LEU A 289 2.58 -3.60 -9.89
CA LEU A 289 3.49 -4.67 -9.45
C LEU A 289 2.76 -5.76 -8.65
N GLN A 290 1.54 -5.51 -8.21
CA GLN A 290 0.73 -6.54 -7.55
C GLN A 290 0.28 -7.59 -8.56
N THR A 291 0.51 -8.85 -8.21
CA THR A 291 0.04 -10.01 -8.94
C THR A 291 -0.83 -10.87 -8.00
N PRO A 292 -1.66 -11.79 -8.52
CA PRO A 292 -2.39 -12.73 -7.67
C PRO A 292 -1.47 -13.52 -6.71
N ALA A 293 -0.22 -13.77 -7.10
CA ALA A 293 0.79 -14.46 -6.28
C ALA A 293 1.41 -13.58 -5.18
N SER A 294 1.26 -12.25 -5.24
CA SER A 294 1.87 -11.32 -4.28
C SER A 294 1.41 -11.53 -2.84
N PHE A 295 0.20 -12.04 -2.62
CA PHE A 295 -0.26 -12.38 -1.28
C PHE A 295 0.52 -13.57 -0.72
N ALA A 296 0.64 -14.68 -1.46
CA ALA A 296 1.43 -15.84 -1.02
C ALA A 296 2.90 -15.47 -0.75
N GLN A 297 3.49 -14.61 -1.60
CA GLN A 297 4.84 -14.07 -1.37
C GLN A 297 4.92 -13.27 -0.06
N SER A 298 3.93 -12.42 0.22
CA SER A 298 3.87 -11.64 1.46
C SER A 298 3.78 -12.52 2.70
N VAL A 299 3.09 -13.67 2.63
CA VAL A 299 3.05 -14.65 3.72
C VAL A 299 4.45 -15.20 4.02
N GLN A 300 5.23 -15.53 2.99
CA GLN A 300 6.62 -15.98 3.15
C GLN A 300 7.52 -14.88 3.72
N GLU A 301 7.37 -13.63 3.24
CA GLU A 301 8.07 -12.48 3.81
C GLU A 301 7.78 -12.30 5.30
N LEU A 302 6.52 -12.44 5.71
CA LEU A 302 6.14 -12.41 7.13
C LEU A 302 6.81 -13.55 7.90
N THR A 303 6.82 -14.78 7.38
CA THR A 303 7.51 -15.90 8.04
C THR A 303 8.99 -15.61 8.26
N ILE A 304 9.68 -15.03 7.27
CA ILE A 304 11.09 -14.63 7.41
C ILE A 304 11.25 -13.53 8.48
N ALA A 305 10.34 -12.54 8.50
CA ALA A 305 10.36 -11.50 9.52
C ALA A 305 10.17 -12.06 10.94
N LEU A 306 9.24 -13.00 11.12
CA LEU A 306 8.98 -13.67 12.40
C LEU A 306 10.18 -14.51 12.87
N GLN A 307 10.85 -15.22 11.96
CA GLN A 307 12.08 -15.96 12.28
C GLN A 307 13.19 -15.05 12.80
N ARG A 308 13.32 -13.85 12.23
CA ARG A 308 14.32 -12.86 12.68
C ARG A 308 14.05 -12.31 14.08
N THR A 309 12.78 -12.25 14.50
CA THR A 309 12.40 -11.72 15.81
C THR A 309 12.12 -12.81 16.85
N GLY A 310 12.18 -14.09 16.47
CA GLY A 310 11.90 -15.22 17.35
C GLY A 310 10.41 -15.48 17.63
N ASP A 311 9.50 -14.82 16.89
CA ASP A 311 8.03 -14.96 16.98
C ASP A 311 7.44 -15.03 18.42
N PRO A 312 7.63 -14.01 19.27
CA PRO A 312 7.19 -14.05 20.67
C PRO A 312 5.67 -14.19 20.84
N ALA A 313 4.89 -13.73 19.85
CA ALA A 313 3.43 -13.79 19.85
C ALA A 313 2.87 -15.06 19.18
N ASN A 314 3.74 -15.99 18.76
CA ASN A 314 3.37 -17.21 18.03
C ASN A 314 2.45 -16.91 16.83
N LEU A 315 2.77 -15.87 16.05
CA LEU A 315 2.03 -15.49 14.84
C LEU A 315 2.11 -16.54 13.75
N ASN A 316 3.12 -17.41 13.77
CA ASN A 316 3.23 -18.52 12.83
C ASN A 316 2.02 -19.47 12.88
N ARG A 317 1.26 -19.51 13.99
CA ARG A 317 -0.03 -20.23 14.07
C ARG A 317 -1.06 -19.77 13.02
N LEU A 318 -0.94 -18.53 12.52
CA LEU A 318 -1.83 -17.97 11.50
C LEU A 318 -1.50 -18.47 10.09
N ARG A 319 -0.32 -19.06 9.87
CA ARG A 319 0.19 -19.42 8.54
C ARG A 319 -0.77 -20.29 7.71
N PRO A 320 -1.34 -21.41 8.22
CA PRO A 320 -2.26 -22.22 7.42
C PRO A 320 -3.51 -21.45 6.96
N HIS A 321 -3.99 -20.53 7.80
CA HIS A 321 -5.15 -19.68 7.51
C HIS A 321 -4.80 -18.65 6.44
N LEU A 322 -3.60 -18.06 6.51
CA LEU A 322 -3.10 -17.11 5.52
C LEU A 322 -2.86 -17.77 4.15
N GLU A 323 -2.29 -18.98 4.14
CA GLU A 323 -2.09 -19.77 2.91
C GLU A 323 -3.44 -20.14 2.27
N LEU A 324 -4.43 -20.53 3.07
CA LEU A 324 -5.80 -20.77 2.58
C LEU A 324 -6.39 -19.51 1.93
N LEU A 325 -6.29 -18.35 2.59
CA LEU A 325 -6.79 -17.09 2.04
C LEU A 325 -6.03 -16.66 0.77
N ALA A 326 -4.73 -16.91 0.71
CA ALA A 326 -3.90 -16.57 -0.45
C ALA A 326 -4.23 -17.41 -1.69
N ASN A 327 -4.71 -18.64 -1.49
CA ASN A 327 -5.14 -19.54 -2.56
C ASN A 327 -6.53 -19.24 -3.12
N ILE A 328 -7.26 -18.27 -2.57
CA ILE A 328 -8.53 -17.80 -3.15
C ILE A 328 -8.23 -17.07 -4.46
N ASP A 329 -8.88 -17.50 -5.54
CA ASP A 329 -8.77 -16.83 -6.84
C ASP A 329 -9.43 -15.43 -6.78
N PRO A 330 -8.67 -14.34 -6.98
CA PRO A 330 -9.21 -12.99 -6.98
C PRO A 330 -9.92 -12.62 -8.30
N SER A 331 -9.81 -13.44 -9.35
CA SER A 331 -10.31 -13.12 -10.69
C SER A 331 -11.83 -12.91 -10.71
N PRO A 332 -12.34 -12.03 -11.60
CA PRO A 332 -13.78 -11.84 -11.80
C PRO A 332 -14.48 -13.14 -12.22
N ASP A 333 -13.78 -13.99 -12.97
CA ASP A 333 -14.25 -15.23 -13.58
C ASP A 333 -14.09 -16.47 -12.68
N ALA A 334 -13.61 -16.28 -11.44
CA ALA A 334 -13.47 -17.35 -10.47
C ALA A 334 -14.82 -18.07 -10.25
N PRO A 335 -14.84 -19.41 -10.21
CA PRO A 335 -16.07 -20.15 -9.95
C PRO A 335 -16.62 -19.81 -8.56
N PRO A 336 -17.95 -19.87 -8.37
CA PRO A 336 -18.56 -19.61 -7.08
C PRO A 336 -18.07 -20.63 -6.03
N PRO A 337 -17.81 -20.19 -4.79
CA PRO A 337 -17.32 -21.08 -3.75
C PRO A 337 -18.42 -22.06 -3.32
N THR A 338 -18.00 -23.29 -2.99
CA THR A 338 -18.86 -24.22 -2.25
C THR A 338 -19.10 -23.69 -0.83
N TRP A 339 -20.13 -24.22 -0.15
CA TRP A 339 -20.40 -23.85 1.24
C TRP A 339 -19.22 -24.15 2.17
N GLU A 340 -18.53 -25.28 1.96
CA GLU A 340 -17.34 -25.65 2.73
C GLU A 340 -16.18 -24.66 2.48
N GLN A 341 -15.95 -24.24 1.22
CA GLN A 341 -14.94 -23.25 0.90
C GLN A 341 -15.26 -21.89 1.53
N LEU A 342 -16.52 -21.48 1.50
CA LEU A 342 -16.99 -20.25 2.12
C LEU A 342 -16.77 -20.28 3.64
N GLU A 343 -17.19 -21.34 4.31
CA GLU A 343 -17.01 -21.50 5.76
C GLU A 343 -15.53 -21.44 6.14
N LYS A 344 -14.68 -22.24 5.48
CA LYS A 344 -13.24 -22.25 5.74
C LYS A 344 -12.60 -20.87 5.49
N GLY A 345 -13.00 -20.17 4.43
CA GLY A 345 -12.52 -18.82 4.14
C GLY A 345 -12.90 -17.80 5.21
N LEU A 346 -14.16 -17.84 5.67
CA LEU A 346 -14.66 -16.95 6.72
C LEU A 346 -14.05 -17.24 8.10
N VAL A 347 -13.86 -18.52 8.44
CA VAL A 347 -13.14 -18.92 9.66
C VAL A 347 -11.68 -18.47 9.59
N ALA A 348 -11.01 -18.66 8.46
CA ALA A 348 -9.62 -18.24 8.28
C ALA A 348 -9.45 -16.72 8.45
N VAL A 349 -10.28 -15.90 7.80
CA VAL A 349 -10.18 -14.44 7.93
C VAL A 349 -10.51 -13.97 9.35
N LYS A 350 -11.49 -14.59 10.02
CA LYS A 350 -11.78 -14.31 11.44
C LYS A 350 -10.55 -14.57 12.30
N THR A 351 -9.93 -15.75 12.19
CA THR A 351 -8.75 -16.13 12.97
C THR A 351 -7.58 -15.18 12.73
N VAL A 352 -7.32 -14.82 11.46
CA VAL A 352 -6.23 -13.92 11.07
C VAL A 352 -6.45 -12.50 11.60
N VAL A 353 -7.66 -11.94 11.45
CA VAL A 353 -7.97 -10.59 11.95
C VAL A 353 -7.92 -10.54 13.48
N HIS A 354 -8.42 -11.57 14.18
CA HIS A 354 -8.28 -11.67 15.63
C HIS A 354 -6.81 -11.74 16.05
N GLY A 355 -6.00 -12.54 15.36
CA GLY A 355 -4.55 -12.62 15.63
C GLY A 355 -3.83 -11.29 15.45
N LEU A 356 -4.23 -10.48 14.46
CA LEU A 356 -3.72 -9.11 14.29
C LEU A 356 -4.07 -8.23 15.49
N VAL A 357 -5.34 -8.22 15.92
CA VAL A 357 -5.78 -7.38 17.05
C VAL A 357 -5.05 -7.80 18.33
N ASP A 358 -4.98 -9.09 18.62
CA ASP A 358 -4.25 -9.66 19.76
C ASP A 358 -2.78 -9.23 19.76
N PHE A 359 -2.12 -9.32 18.61
CA PHE A 359 -0.75 -8.84 18.46
C PHE A 359 -0.61 -7.34 18.72
N ILE A 360 -1.51 -6.52 18.15
CA ILE A 360 -1.44 -5.06 18.35
C ILE A 360 -1.65 -4.70 19.82
N GLN A 361 -2.56 -5.38 20.53
CA GLN A 361 -2.84 -5.11 21.94
C GLN A 361 -1.67 -5.49 22.85
N ASN A 362 -1.09 -6.67 22.62
CA ASN A 362 -0.20 -7.29 23.60
C ASN A 362 1.28 -7.17 23.23
N HIS A 363 1.61 -6.92 21.97
CA HIS A 363 2.98 -7.00 21.44
C HIS A 363 3.40 -5.81 20.56
N SER A 364 2.50 -4.88 20.21
CA SER A 364 2.90 -3.68 19.48
C SER A 364 3.63 -2.72 20.40
N LYS A 365 4.81 -2.26 19.96
CA LYS A 365 5.66 -1.28 20.66
C LYS A 365 5.04 0.12 20.80
N LYS A 366 3.78 0.33 20.37
CA LYS A 366 3.08 1.62 20.45
C LYS A 366 2.58 1.98 21.86
N GLY A 367 2.70 1.09 22.85
CA GLY A 367 2.17 1.29 24.21
C GLY A 367 3.13 1.85 25.26
N ALA A 368 4.42 2.03 24.97
CA ALA A 368 5.39 2.48 25.97
C ALA A 368 6.48 3.35 25.35
N ASP A 369 6.14 4.57 24.95
CA ASP A 369 7.12 5.64 24.87
C ASP A 369 6.44 6.95 25.33
N PRO A 370 6.80 7.50 26.51
CA PRO A 370 6.29 8.79 26.92
C PRO A 370 6.84 9.84 25.94
N GLN A 371 5.95 10.44 25.15
CA GLN A 371 6.14 11.67 24.38
C GLN A 371 7.60 12.17 24.32
N GLN A 372 8.43 11.52 23.50
CA GLN A 372 9.57 12.24 22.94
C GLN A 372 9.03 13.10 21.80
N PRO A 373 9.27 14.42 21.80
CA PRO A 373 8.86 15.27 20.70
C PRO A 373 9.46 14.71 19.41
N PRO A 374 8.74 14.77 18.28
CA PRO A 374 9.21 14.22 17.03
C PRO A 374 10.51 14.91 16.62
N GLN A 375 11.64 14.27 16.91
CA GLN A 375 12.92 14.61 16.29
C GLN A 375 12.85 14.17 14.83
N HIS A 376 12.19 14.99 14.02
CA HIS A 376 12.53 15.09 12.62
C HIS A 376 13.93 15.71 12.54
N SER A 377 14.98 14.89 12.66
CA SER A 377 16.30 15.22 12.14
C SER A 377 16.21 15.26 10.61
N LYS A 378 15.63 16.36 10.10
CA LYS A 378 15.88 16.81 8.75
C LYS A 378 17.12 17.67 8.85
N TYR A 379 18.25 17.16 8.36
CA TYR A 379 19.48 17.94 8.15
C TYR A 379 19.12 19.27 7.49
N LYS A 380 19.32 20.39 8.19
CA LYS A 380 18.88 21.71 7.71
C LYS A 380 20.01 22.36 6.92
N THR A 381 20.07 22.10 5.62
CA THR A 381 21.22 22.49 4.78
C THR A 381 21.30 23.99 4.41
N TYR A 382 20.31 24.81 4.78
CA TYR A 382 20.27 26.24 4.47
C TYR A 382 19.67 27.06 5.62
N MET A 383 20.22 28.26 5.88
CA MET A 383 19.71 29.18 6.89
C MET A 383 18.34 29.75 6.53
N CYS A 384 17.46 29.82 7.53
CA CYS A 384 16.13 30.41 7.41
C CYS A 384 16.22 31.91 7.19
N ARG A 385 15.67 32.36 6.07
CA ARG A 385 15.65 33.78 5.68
C ARG A 385 14.88 34.65 6.68
N ASP A 386 13.73 34.17 7.16
CA ASP A 386 12.89 34.91 8.13
C ASP A 386 13.60 35.06 9.47
N MET A 387 14.26 34.00 9.94
CA MET A 387 15.07 34.05 11.17
C MET A 387 16.22 35.06 11.03
N LYS A 388 16.93 35.02 9.90
CA LYS A 388 18.09 35.90 9.64
C LYS A 388 17.71 37.38 9.48
N GLN A 389 16.53 37.67 8.92
CA GLN A 389 16.13 39.05 8.59
C GLN A 389 15.23 39.70 9.64
N LYS A 390 14.40 38.93 10.35
CA LYS A 390 13.36 39.46 11.25
C LYS A 390 13.55 39.06 12.71
N GLY A 391 14.57 38.24 13.03
CA GLY A 391 14.81 37.73 14.38
C GLY A 391 13.73 36.75 14.87
N GLY A 392 12.81 36.33 14.00
CA GLY A 392 11.71 35.43 14.34
C GLY A 392 11.15 34.73 13.12
N CYS A 393 10.94 33.41 13.22
CA CYS A 393 10.37 32.60 12.16
C CYS A 393 8.93 32.18 12.51
N PRO A 394 7.92 32.48 11.67
CA PRO A 394 6.52 32.12 11.93
C PRO A 394 6.28 30.60 11.96
N ARG A 395 7.24 29.81 11.47
CA ARG A 395 7.20 28.34 11.47
C ARG A 395 7.85 27.71 12.72
N GLY A 396 8.50 28.51 13.59
CA GLY A 396 9.09 28.03 14.84
C GLY A 396 9.95 26.76 14.68
N ALA A 397 9.82 25.82 15.61
CA ALA A 397 10.56 24.54 15.58
C ALA A 397 10.22 23.65 14.36
N SER A 398 9.11 23.91 13.67
CA SER A 398 8.71 23.16 12.45
C SER A 398 9.33 23.72 11.16
N CYS A 399 10.16 24.76 11.24
CA CYS A 399 10.84 25.32 10.09
C CYS A 399 11.85 24.34 9.49
N THR A 400 11.79 24.14 8.18
CA THR A 400 12.69 23.25 7.42
C THR A 400 14.06 23.86 7.14
N PHE A 401 14.29 25.12 7.53
CA PHE A 401 15.55 25.85 7.36
C PHE A 401 16.19 26.13 8.73
N ALA A 402 17.53 26.17 8.78
CA ALA A 402 18.29 26.32 10.02
C ALA A 402 18.05 27.69 10.65
N HIS A 403 17.78 27.71 11.95
CA HIS A 403 17.60 28.92 12.75
C HIS A 403 18.89 29.35 13.46
N SER A 404 19.89 28.47 13.53
CA SER A 404 21.23 28.74 14.05
C SER A 404 22.29 28.02 13.22
N GLN A 405 23.55 28.41 13.38
CA GLN A 405 24.69 27.73 12.74
C GLN A 405 24.80 26.27 13.21
N GLU A 406 24.50 26.01 14.49
CA GLU A 406 24.49 24.66 15.06
C GLU A 406 23.40 23.75 14.47
N GLU A 407 22.28 24.32 13.99
CA GLU A 407 21.25 23.58 13.25
C GLU A 407 21.66 23.24 11.81
N LEU A 408 22.63 23.95 11.24
CA LEU A 408 23.11 23.76 9.86
C LEU A 408 24.14 22.62 9.75
N GLU A 409 24.85 22.37 10.84
CA GLU A 409 25.95 21.41 10.95
C GLU A 409 25.50 20.04 11.51
N LYS A 410 24.21 19.93 11.90
CA LYS A 410 23.54 18.69 12.34
C LYS A 410 22.76 18.04 11.22
#